data_AF-A0A7C6BZR1-F1
#
_entry.id   AF-A0A7C6BZR1-F1
#
_cell.length_a   1.000
_cell.length_b   1.000
_cell.length_c   1.000
_cell.angle_alpha   90.00
_cell.angle_beta   90.00
_cell.angle_gamma   90.00
#
_symmetry.space_group_name_H-M   'P 1'
#
loop_
_entity.id
_entity.type
_entity.pdbx_description
1 polymer ?
#
loop_
_entity_poly.entity_id
_entity_poly.type
_entity_poly.pdbx_seq_one_letter_code
_entity_poly.pdbx_strand_id
1 'polypeptide(L)'
;MKKIKQHIITVQEAEKLIEKYYEGETSVAEEKQIHQFLSQKNLPEQFEAEKAIFGYFESEKPKKKVYKLPAQLKWITSAAAVAGIAVFSLIFVNQSNASNYAYIDGVKTTNKWIIKNLAQSTVKNLVAENTELETTLENIRGNNVIEAQLDVFSEIEF
;
A
#
# COMPACT_ATOMS: atom_id res chain seq x y z
N MET A 1 -0.97 -15.99 36.65
CA MET A 1 -0.58 -14.91 35.72
C MET A 1 0.95 -14.92 35.61
N LYS A 2 1.50 -15.32 34.46
CA LYS A 2 2.95 -15.47 34.27
C LYS A 2 3.53 -14.07 34.01
N LYS A 3 4.27 -13.49 34.96
CA LYS A 3 4.99 -12.23 34.74
C LYS A 3 6.11 -12.50 33.74
N ILE A 4 5.93 -12.09 32.49
CA ILE A 4 7.01 -12.09 31.50
C ILE A 4 7.97 -10.99 31.95
N LYS A 5 9.19 -11.35 32.37
CA LYS A 5 10.25 -10.36 32.57
C LYS A 5 10.56 -9.76 31.21
N GLN A 6 10.15 -8.52 31.01
CA GLN A 6 10.50 -7.76 29.82
C GLN A 6 11.99 -7.43 29.91
N HIS A 7 12.78 -7.90 28.95
CA HIS A 7 14.16 -7.49 28.81
C HIS A 7 14.16 -6.07 28.25
N ILE A 8 14.67 -5.12 29.02
CA ILE A 8 14.80 -3.72 28.65
C ILE A 8 16.29 -3.49 28.38
N ILE A 9 16.59 -2.89 27.23
CA ILE A 9 17.95 -2.50 26.83
C ILE A 9 18.49 -1.37 27.70
N THR A 10 19.81 -1.25 27.78
CA THR A 10 20.46 -0.15 28.52
C THR A 10 20.36 1.19 27.78
N VAL A 11 20.62 2.30 28.46
CA VAL A 11 20.59 3.65 27.84
C VAL A 11 21.57 3.75 26.65
N GLN A 12 22.80 3.29 26.82
CA GLN A 12 23.83 3.33 25.76
C GLN A 12 23.45 2.45 24.55
N GLU A 13 22.83 1.32 24.82
CA GLU A 13 22.35 0.41 23.78
C GLU A 13 21.14 1.00 23.03
N ALA A 14 20.27 1.72 23.74
CA ALA A 14 19.17 2.46 23.14
C ALA A 14 19.66 3.60 22.23
N GLU A 15 20.66 4.39 22.65
CA GLU A 15 21.26 5.44 21.82
C GLU A 15 21.75 4.88 20.49
N LYS A 16 22.54 3.80 20.56
CA LYS A 16 23.08 3.16 19.36
C LYS A 16 21.99 2.59 18.45
N LEU A 17 20.95 1.99 19.02
CA LEU A 17 19.83 1.45 18.24
C LEU A 17 18.98 2.55 17.62
N ILE A 18 18.80 3.67 18.30
CA ILE A 18 18.06 4.84 17.79
C ILE A 18 18.86 5.50 16.64
N GLU A 19 20.17 5.64 16.78
CA GLU A 19 21.03 6.13 15.69
C GLU A 19 20.92 5.23 14.45
N LYS A 20 21.04 3.91 14.65
CA LYS A 20 20.84 2.91 13.58
C LYS A 20 19.43 2.98 12.95
N TYR A 21 18.40 3.30 13.74
CA TYR A 21 17.04 3.49 13.25
C TYR A 21 16.95 4.71 12.31
N TYR A 22 17.61 5.81 12.67
CA TYR A 22 17.69 7.00 11.82
C TYR A 22 18.44 6.74 10.50
N GLU A 23 19.42 5.83 10.52
CA GLU A 23 20.09 5.35 9.31
C GLU A 23 19.24 4.36 8.49
N GLY A 24 18.14 3.85 9.04
CA GLY A 24 17.23 2.92 8.37
C GLY A 24 17.74 1.47 8.33
N GLU A 25 18.70 1.11 9.18
CA GLU A 25 19.33 -0.22 9.19
C GLU A 25 18.78 -1.16 10.28
N THR A 26 17.72 -0.76 11.00
CA THR A 26 17.13 -1.58 12.07
C THR A 26 16.29 -2.73 11.54
N SER A 27 16.29 -3.82 12.30
CA SER A 27 15.36 -4.94 12.13
C SER A 27 14.09 -4.73 12.98
N VAL A 28 13.01 -5.42 12.62
CA VAL A 28 11.73 -5.41 13.36
C VAL A 28 11.91 -5.79 14.85
N ALA A 29 12.87 -6.67 15.17
CA ALA A 29 13.16 -7.07 16.54
C ALA A 29 13.81 -5.92 17.34
N GLU A 30 14.75 -5.21 16.73
CA GLU A 30 15.43 -4.04 17.31
C GLU A 30 14.46 -2.88 17.52
N GLU A 31 13.61 -2.59 16.53
CA GLU A 31 12.57 -1.54 16.63
C GLU A 31 11.61 -1.80 17.78
N LYS A 32 11.26 -3.07 18.01
CA LYS A 32 10.44 -3.46 19.16
C LYS A 32 11.15 -3.18 20.49
N GLN A 33 12.47 -3.33 20.56
CA GLN A 33 13.26 -2.99 21.75
C GLN A 33 13.29 -1.47 21.97
N ILE A 34 13.52 -0.69 20.90
CA ILE A 34 13.48 0.78 20.93
C ILE A 34 12.12 1.25 21.46
N HIS A 35 11.03 0.73 20.89
CA HIS A 35 9.68 1.09 21.32
C HIS A 35 9.45 0.75 22.81
N GLN A 36 9.83 -0.45 23.25
CA GLN A 36 9.66 -0.86 24.65
C GLN A 36 10.49 0.00 25.63
N PHE A 37 11.67 0.48 25.21
CA PHE A 37 12.50 1.38 25.98
C PHE A 37 11.85 2.78 26.09
N LEU A 38 11.39 3.35 24.98
CA LEU A 38 10.78 4.69 24.95
C LEU A 38 9.41 4.77 25.64
N SER A 39 8.66 3.67 25.72
CA SER A 39 7.39 3.60 26.46
C SER A 39 7.55 3.60 27.99
N GLN A 40 8.76 3.68 28.52
CA GLN A 40 8.99 3.70 29.96
C GLN A 40 8.56 5.02 30.61
N LYS A 41 7.99 4.91 31.83
CA LYS A 41 7.60 6.07 32.62
C LYS A 41 8.78 6.89 33.18
N ASN A 42 9.95 6.28 33.30
CA ASN A 42 11.14 6.89 33.89
C ASN A 42 12.26 6.97 32.83
N LEU A 43 11.99 7.70 31.75
CA LEU A 43 12.91 7.88 30.64
C LEU A 43 13.81 9.10 30.90
N PRO A 44 15.11 9.05 30.59
CA PRO A 44 15.99 10.23 30.66
C PRO A 44 15.49 11.36 29.75
N GLU A 45 15.67 12.61 30.18
CA GLU A 45 15.16 13.81 29.48
C GLU A 45 15.68 13.93 28.04
N GLN A 46 16.87 13.42 27.76
CA GLN A 46 17.47 13.41 26.42
C GLN A 46 16.65 12.64 25.36
N PHE A 47 15.75 11.73 25.78
CA PHE A 47 14.93 10.93 24.85
C PHE A 47 13.49 11.42 24.71
N GLU A 48 13.16 12.61 25.23
CA GLU A 48 11.79 13.13 25.16
C GLU A 48 11.36 13.42 23.70
N ALA A 49 12.30 13.80 22.83
CA ALA A 49 12.02 14.01 21.41
C ALA A 49 11.67 12.70 20.69
N GLU A 50 12.49 11.66 20.90
CA GLU A 50 12.29 10.32 20.38
C GLU A 50 10.97 9.75 20.89
N LYS A 51 10.70 9.87 22.18
CA LYS A 51 9.43 9.45 22.77
C LYS A 51 8.22 10.12 22.13
N ALA A 52 8.30 11.41 21.78
CA ALA A 52 7.22 12.10 21.07
C ALA A 52 7.01 11.51 19.65
N ILE A 53 8.10 11.21 18.94
CA ILE A 53 8.07 10.61 17.59
C ILE A 53 7.45 9.20 17.64
N PHE A 54 7.93 8.36 18.55
CA PHE A 54 7.53 6.95 18.65
C PHE A 54 6.22 6.72 19.43
N GLY A 55 5.82 7.66 20.29
CA GLY A 55 4.66 7.56 21.16
C GLY A 55 3.31 7.73 20.46
N TYR A 56 3.29 8.27 19.24
CA TYR A 56 2.05 8.50 18.47
C TYR A 56 1.20 7.23 18.32
N PHE A 57 1.85 6.07 18.11
CA PHE A 57 1.19 4.80 17.80
C PHE A 57 0.54 4.08 18.99
N GLU A 58 0.79 4.50 20.24
CA GLU A 58 0.19 3.84 21.41
C GLU A 58 -1.25 4.31 21.68
N SER A 59 -1.57 5.54 21.31
CA SER A 59 -2.87 6.17 21.61
C SER A 59 -4.04 5.55 20.83
N GLU A 60 -3.74 4.88 19.71
CA GLU A 60 -4.76 4.41 18.76
C GLU A 60 -5.17 2.94 18.94
N LYS A 61 -4.58 2.17 19.86
CA LYS A 61 -5.01 0.77 20.05
C LYS A 61 -6.40 0.75 20.69
N PRO A 62 -7.48 0.44 19.95
CA PRO A 62 -8.80 0.38 20.55
C PRO A 62 -8.75 -0.69 21.63
N LYS A 63 -9.18 -0.34 22.85
CA LYS A 63 -9.37 -1.32 23.92
C LYS A 63 -10.30 -2.40 23.39
N LYS A 64 -9.76 -3.56 23.00
CA LYS A 64 -10.55 -4.69 22.49
C LYS A 64 -11.52 -5.09 23.59
N LYS A 65 -12.76 -4.64 23.49
CA LYS A 65 -13.85 -5.08 24.34
C LYS A 65 -14.09 -6.54 24.00
N VAL A 66 -13.56 -7.44 24.83
CA VAL A 66 -13.80 -8.87 24.67
C VAL A 66 -15.19 -9.15 25.20
N TYR A 67 -16.17 -9.17 24.30
CA TYR A 67 -17.53 -9.58 24.62
C TYR A 67 -17.55 -11.10 24.82
N LYS A 68 -17.89 -11.55 26.03
CA LYS A 68 -18.09 -12.97 26.32
C LYS A 68 -19.48 -13.37 25.81
N LEU A 69 -19.54 -14.00 24.64
CA LEU A 69 -20.80 -14.55 24.13
C LEU A 69 -21.16 -15.87 24.85
N PRO A 70 -22.45 -16.09 25.17
CA PRO A 70 -22.92 -17.36 25.74
C PRO A 70 -22.72 -18.51 24.74
N ALA A 71 -22.40 -19.70 25.24
CA ALA A 71 -21.98 -20.86 24.42
C ALA A 71 -23.02 -21.30 23.37
N GLN A 72 -24.30 -21.02 23.62
CA GLN A 72 -25.42 -21.38 22.74
C GLN A 72 -25.51 -20.50 21.47
N LEU A 73 -24.92 -19.29 21.48
CA LEU A 73 -24.93 -18.40 20.31
C LEU A 73 -23.83 -18.73 19.28
N LYS A 74 -22.86 -19.58 19.62
CA LYS A 74 -21.71 -19.91 18.76
C LYS A 74 -22.10 -20.53 17.41
N TRP A 75 -23.20 -21.29 17.40
CA TRP A 75 -23.68 -21.99 16.19
C TRP A 75 -24.49 -21.07 15.26
N ILE A 76 -25.26 -20.14 15.83
CA ILE A 76 -26.07 -19.18 15.06
C ILE A 76 -25.18 -18.14 14.36
N THR A 77 -24.07 -17.74 15.00
CA THR A 77 -23.11 -16.80 14.39
C THR A 77 -22.36 -17.38 13.18
N SER A 78 -22.15 -18.71 13.14
CA SER A 78 -21.43 -19.36 12.05
C SER A 78 -22.24 -19.37 10.75
N ALA A 79 -23.53 -19.71 10.81
CA ALA A 79 -24.40 -19.78 9.63
C ALA A 79 -24.70 -18.38 9.03
N ALA A 80 -24.94 -17.38 9.87
CA ALA A 80 -25.20 -16.01 9.41
C ALA A 80 -23.98 -15.35 8.75
N ALA A 81 -22.76 -15.64 9.25
CA ALA A 81 -21.52 -15.13 8.65
C ALA A 81 -21.28 -15.71 7.25
N VAL A 82 -21.49 -17.02 7.07
CA VAL A 82 -21.32 -17.67 5.75
C VAL A 82 -22.34 -17.14 4.74
N ALA A 83 -23.61 -16.99 5.13
CA ALA A 83 -24.63 -16.42 4.27
C ALA A 83 -24.35 -14.94 3.92
N GLY A 84 -23.88 -14.15 4.89
CA GLY A 84 -23.50 -12.75 4.67
C GLY A 84 -22.32 -12.60 3.70
N ILE A 85 -21.28 -13.43 3.84
CA ILE A 85 -20.13 -13.44 2.92
C ILE A 85 -20.56 -13.85 1.51
N ALA A 86 -21.42 -14.85 1.36
CA ALA A 86 -21.90 -15.28 0.04
C ALA A 86 -22.71 -14.18 -0.67
N VAL A 87 -23.62 -13.52 0.04
CA VAL A 87 -24.43 -12.41 -0.51
C VAL A 87 -23.55 -11.20 -0.83
N PHE A 88 -22.61 -10.84 0.05
CA PHE A 88 -21.67 -9.75 -0.18
C PHE A 88 -20.77 -10.03 -1.39
N SER A 89 -20.18 -11.22 -1.50
CA SER A 89 -19.40 -11.62 -2.66
C SER A 89 -20.22 -11.59 -3.95
N LEU A 90 -21.49 -12.00 -3.93
CA LEU A 90 -22.35 -11.95 -5.12
C LEU A 90 -22.61 -10.50 -5.61
N ILE A 91 -22.73 -9.56 -4.67
CA ILE A 91 -22.97 -8.14 -4.96
C ILE A 91 -21.67 -7.43 -5.40
N PHE A 92 -20.54 -7.71 -4.74
CA PHE A 92 -19.29 -6.99 -4.94
C PHE A 92 -18.38 -7.55 -6.04
N VAL A 93 -18.45 -8.84 -6.37
CA VAL A 93 -17.64 -9.44 -7.45
C VAL A 93 -18.05 -8.93 -8.85
N ASN A 94 -19.23 -8.32 -8.97
CA ASN A 94 -19.71 -7.70 -10.23
C ASN A 94 -19.29 -6.23 -10.42
N GLN A 95 -18.42 -5.68 -9.57
CA GLN A 95 -18.00 -4.28 -9.65
C GLN A 95 -16.53 -4.13 -10.06
N SER A 96 -16.12 -4.77 -11.14
CA SER A 96 -14.86 -4.47 -11.82
C SER A 96 -15.05 -3.30 -12.79
N ASN A 97 -15.03 -2.08 -12.26
CA ASN A 97 -14.84 -0.89 -13.09
C ASN A 97 -13.38 -0.42 -13.00
N ALA A 98 -12.45 -1.29 -13.42
CA ALA A 98 -11.07 -0.87 -13.70
C ALA A 98 -11.11 0.09 -14.90
N SER A 99 -11.31 1.38 -14.61
CA SER A 99 -11.39 2.42 -15.62
C SER A 99 -9.98 2.97 -15.86
N ASN A 100 -9.33 2.46 -16.91
CA ASN A 100 -8.07 3.00 -17.39
C ASN A 100 -8.24 4.50 -17.66
N TYR A 101 -7.34 5.32 -17.14
CA TYR A 101 -7.38 6.78 -17.26
C TYR A 101 -6.02 7.34 -17.63
N ALA A 102 -6.01 8.52 -18.25
CA ALA A 102 -4.82 9.29 -18.56
C ALA A 102 -5.04 10.77 -18.18
N TYR A 103 -3.97 11.51 -17.97
CA TYR A 103 -4.02 12.96 -17.83
C TYR A 103 -3.56 13.61 -19.14
N ILE A 104 -4.42 14.43 -19.74
CA ILE A 104 -4.11 15.23 -20.93
C ILE A 104 -4.29 16.68 -20.51
N ASP A 105 -3.24 17.49 -20.61
CA ASP A 105 -3.23 18.91 -20.19
C ASP A 105 -3.73 19.13 -18.75
N GLY A 106 -3.41 18.21 -17.84
CA GLY A 106 -3.82 18.26 -16.43
C GLY A 106 -5.27 17.82 -16.18
N VAL A 107 -6.03 17.46 -17.21
CA VAL A 107 -7.40 16.96 -17.08
C VAL A 107 -7.42 15.43 -17.16
N LYS A 108 -8.01 14.79 -16.14
CA LYS A 108 -8.23 13.33 -16.12
C LYS A 108 -9.25 12.94 -17.19
N THR A 109 -8.88 12.02 -18.08
CA THR A 109 -9.77 11.44 -19.10
C THR A 109 -9.73 9.91 -19.06
N THR A 110 -10.88 9.28 -19.29
CA THR A 110 -11.05 7.81 -19.40
C THR A 110 -11.47 7.40 -20.81
N ASN A 111 -11.61 8.36 -21.74
CA ASN A 111 -12.08 8.09 -23.09
C ASN A 111 -10.95 7.49 -23.95
N LYS A 112 -11.01 6.18 -24.19
CA LYS A 112 -10.02 5.42 -24.98
C LYS A 112 -9.79 6.01 -26.38
N TRP A 113 -10.82 6.53 -27.05
CA TRP A 113 -10.71 7.10 -28.40
C TRP A 113 -9.86 8.36 -28.40
N ILE A 114 -10.02 9.24 -27.41
CA ILE A 114 -9.24 10.47 -27.28
C ILE A 114 -7.76 10.12 -27.02
N ILE A 115 -7.50 9.22 -26.06
CA ILE A 115 -6.14 8.81 -25.70
C ILE A 115 -5.43 8.19 -26.92
N LYS A 116 -6.10 7.28 -27.63
CA LYS A 116 -5.55 6.59 -28.81
C LYS A 116 -5.26 7.56 -29.95
N ASN A 117 -6.18 8.47 -30.27
CA ASN A 117 -5.95 9.44 -31.34
C ASN A 117 -4.81 10.41 -31.01
N LEU A 118 -4.74 10.89 -29.76
CA LEU A 118 -3.65 11.76 -29.34
C LEU A 118 -2.31 11.04 -29.51
N ALA A 119 -2.18 9.83 -28.97
CA ALA A 119 -0.96 9.02 -29.09
C ALA A 119 -0.57 8.79 -30.57
N GLN A 120 -1.53 8.42 -31.42
CA GLN A 120 -1.28 8.19 -32.85
C GLN A 120 -0.88 9.47 -33.58
N SER A 121 -1.47 10.62 -33.23
CA SER A 121 -1.17 11.90 -33.86
C SER A 121 0.24 12.41 -33.50
N THR A 122 0.63 12.30 -32.22
CA THR A 122 1.98 12.66 -31.77
C THR A 122 3.03 11.80 -32.47
N VAL A 123 2.83 10.47 -32.52
CA VAL A 123 3.75 9.57 -33.22
C VAL A 123 3.84 9.94 -34.70
N LYS A 124 2.71 10.14 -35.39
CA LYS A 124 2.70 10.50 -36.82
C LYS A 124 3.43 11.81 -37.11
N ASN A 125 3.30 12.80 -36.23
CA ASN A 125 3.96 14.09 -36.41
C ASN A 125 5.49 13.99 -36.23
N LEU A 126 5.97 13.22 -35.24
CA LEU A 126 7.41 12.96 -35.04
C LEU A 126 8.04 12.18 -36.19
N VAL A 127 7.24 11.29 -36.78
CA VAL A 127 7.57 10.45 -37.94
C VAL A 127 7.77 11.34 -39.18
N ALA A 128 6.79 12.22 -39.47
CA ALA A 128 6.86 13.14 -40.62
C ALA A 128 8.04 14.13 -40.59
N GLU A 129 8.64 14.35 -39.42
CA GLU A 129 9.79 15.24 -39.24
C GLU A 129 11.14 14.54 -39.48
N ASN A 130 11.22 13.20 -39.40
CA ASN A 130 12.48 12.45 -39.41
C ASN A 130 12.41 11.18 -40.27
N THR A 131 13.02 11.22 -41.46
CA THR A 131 12.98 10.13 -42.48
C THR A 131 13.57 8.79 -42.00
N GLU A 132 14.53 8.80 -41.07
CA GLU A 132 15.11 7.56 -40.51
C GLU A 132 14.20 6.87 -39.49
N LEU A 133 13.34 7.63 -38.80
CA LEU A 133 12.41 7.12 -37.79
C LEU A 133 11.16 6.47 -38.40
N GLU A 134 10.85 6.81 -39.66
CA GLU A 134 9.75 6.23 -40.46
C GLU A 134 9.81 4.70 -40.49
N THR A 135 10.95 4.13 -40.87
CA THR A 135 11.11 2.67 -41.03
C THR A 135 10.96 1.89 -39.71
N THR A 136 11.46 2.46 -38.62
CA THR A 136 11.37 1.83 -37.28
C THR A 136 9.96 1.92 -36.72
N LEU A 137 9.29 3.05 -36.92
CA LEU A 137 7.94 3.29 -36.39
C LEU A 137 6.85 2.64 -37.25
N GLU A 138 7.07 2.47 -38.56
CA GLU A 138 6.19 1.69 -39.44
C GLU A 138 6.15 0.21 -39.03
N ASN A 139 7.30 -0.36 -38.68
CA ASN A 139 7.39 -1.70 -38.11
C ASN A 139 6.65 -1.82 -36.76
N ILE A 140 6.73 -0.80 -35.90
CA ILE A 140 6.00 -0.77 -34.62
C ILE A 140 4.48 -0.66 -34.84
N ARG A 141 4.05 0.13 -35.84
CA ARG A 141 2.63 0.32 -36.20
C ARG A 141 2.01 -0.91 -36.85
N GLY A 142 2.72 -1.58 -37.76
CA GLY A 142 2.24 -2.76 -38.47
C GLY A 142 2.09 -3.99 -37.58
N ASN A 143 2.85 -4.05 -36.49
CA ASN A 143 2.94 -5.24 -35.63
C ASN A 143 1.96 -5.23 -34.44
N ASN A 144 0.98 -4.31 -34.40
CA ASN A 144 0.02 -4.14 -33.28
C ASN A 144 0.66 -4.05 -31.88
N VAL A 145 1.96 -3.71 -31.80
CA VAL A 145 2.75 -3.75 -30.55
C VAL A 145 2.18 -2.83 -29.49
N ILE A 146 1.68 -1.67 -29.91
CA ILE A 146 1.08 -0.68 -29.02
C ILE A 146 -0.23 -1.21 -28.42
N GLU A 147 -1.09 -1.86 -29.22
CA GLU A 147 -2.34 -2.44 -28.72
C GLU A 147 -2.05 -3.60 -27.76
N ALA A 148 -1.08 -4.47 -28.09
CA ALA A 148 -0.67 -5.57 -27.21
C ALA A 148 -0.10 -5.07 -25.88
N GLN A 149 0.73 -4.02 -25.90
CA GLN A 149 1.24 -3.43 -24.65
C GLN A 149 0.13 -2.76 -23.83
N LEU A 150 -0.79 -2.04 -24.48
CA LEU A 150 -1.94 -1.43 -23.79
C LEU A 150 -2.87 -2.47 -23.17
N ASP A 151 -3.01 -3.64 -23.79
CA ASP A 151 -3.80 -4.76 -23.27
C ASP A 151 -3.12 -5.38 -22.04
N VAL A 152 -1.80 -5.62 -22.09
CA VAL A 152 -1.01 -6.09 -20.94
C VAL A 152 -1.12 -5.16 -19.75
N PHE A 153 -1.06 -3.84 -19.95
CA PHE A 153 -1.25 -2.87 -18.87
C PHE A 153 -2.68 -2.84 -18.33
N SER A 154 -3.67 -3.28 -19.11
CA SER A 154 -5.06 -3.38 -18.68
C SER A 154 -5.36 -4.63 -17.86
N GLU A 155 -4.52 -5.67 -17.96
CA GLU A 155 -4.62 -6.90 -17.16
C GLU A 155 -3.92 -6.81 -15.79
N ILE A 156 -3.08 -5.77 -15.57
CA ILE A 156 -2.40 -5.56 -14.30
C ILE A 156 -3.35 -4.83 -13.34
N GLU A 157 -4.03 -5.60 -12.47
CA GLU A 157 -4.80 -5.06 -11.34
C GLU A 157 -3.83 -4.47 -10.29
N PHE A 158 -3.99 -3.19 -9.99
CA PHE A 158 -3.36 -2.50 -8.84
C PHE A 158 -4.37 -2.33 -7.71
#